data_AF-M0GML4-F1
#
_entry.id   AF-M0GML4-F1
#
_cell.length_a   1.000
_cell.length_b   1.000
_cell.length_c   1.000
_cell.angle_alpha   90.00
_cell.angle_beta   90.00
_cell.angle_gamma   90.00
#
_symmetry.space_group_name_H-M   'P 1'
#
loop_
_entity.id
_entity.type
_entity.pdbx_description
1 polymer ?
#
loop_
_entity_poly.entity_id
_entity_poly.type
_entity_poly.pdbx_seq_one_letter_code
_entity_poly.pdbx_strand_id
1 'polypeptide(L)' 'MVIPGYDPDDLDDRLEELLTERDLADYLTPAERERYDSGESLIDLLSPDDIRDLLDGPETESADDARRP' A
#
# COMPACT_ATOMS: atom_id res chain seq x y z
N MET A 1 5.55 11.90 3.25
CA MET A 1 4.96 12.54 2.04
C MET A 1 3.45 12.45 2.16
N VAL A 2 2.64 13.39 1.64
CA VAL A 2 1.16 13.32 1.79
C VAL A 2 0.53 13.01 0.45
N ILE A 3 -0.05 11.82 0.30
CA ILE A 3 -0.91 11.49 -0.84
C ILE A 3 -2.23 12.25 -0.63
N PRO A 4 -2.67 13.12 -1.56
CA PRO A 4 -3.92 13.82 -1.40
C PRO A 4 -5.09 12.83 -1.44
N GLY A 5 -5.78 12.66 -0.31
CA GLY A 5 -6.97 11.81 -0.19
C GLY A 5 -6.88 10.66 0.83
N TYR A 6 -5.70 10.39 1.41
CA TYR A 6 -5.49 9.37 2.43
C TYR A 6 -4.77 9.98 3.64
N ASP A 7 -5.26 9.69 4.85
CA ASP A 7 -4.49 9.94 6.08
C ASP A 7 -3.34 8.93 6.18
N PRO A 8 -2.18 9.31 6.76
CA PRO A 8 -1.03 8.42 6.88
C PRO A 8 -1.37 7.11 7.61
N ASP A 9 -2.20 7.16 8.65
CA ASP A 9 -2.63 5.98 9.41
C ASP A 9 -3.49 5.02 8.55
N ASP A 10 -4.52 5.53 7.86
CA ASP A 10 -5.38 4.72 6.96
C ASP A 10 -4.59 4.11 5.80
N LEU A 11 -3.59 4.85 5.30
CA LEU A 11 -2.72 4.39 4.22
C LEU A 11 -1.82 3.24 4.70
N ASP A 12 -1.28 3.33 5.91
CA ASP A 12 -0.44 2.30 6.53
C ASP A 12 -1.22 0.99 6.71
N ASP A 13 -2.42 1.07 7.29
CA ASP A 13 -3.34 -0.07 7.47
C ASP A 13 -3.64 -0.76 6.12
N ARG A 14 -3.89 0.03 5.07
CA ARG A 14 -4.16 -0.52 3.73
C ARG A 14 -2.94 -1.16 3.09
N LEU A 15 -1.77 -0.56 3.24
CA LEU A 15 -0.53 -1.14 2.74
C LEU A 15 -0.21 -2.45 3.47
N GLU A 16 -0.49 -2.53 4.76
CA GLU A 16 -0.31 -3.74 5.57
C GLU A 16 -1.18 -4.89 5.06
N GLU A 17 -2.45 -4.61 4.78
CA GLU A 17 -3.39 -5.58 4.21
C GLU A 17 -2.91 -6.07 2.82
N LEU A 18 -2.57 -5.14 1.93
CA LEU A 18 -2.10 -5.46 0.57
C LEU A 18 -0.77 -6.23 0.58
N LEU A 19 0.16 -5.89 1.46
CA LEU A 19 1.43 -6.58 1.61
C LEU A 19 1.30 -7.93 2.32
N THR A 20 0.21 -8.15 3.07
CA THR A 20 -0.13 -9.47 3.61
C THR A 20 -0.68 -10.39 2.51
N GLU A 21 -1.43 -9.83 1.56
CA GLU A 21 -1.96 -10.55 0.40
C GLU A 21 -0.91 -10.77 -0.70
N ARG A 22 0.05 -9.85 -0.83
CA ARG A 22 1.17 -9.93 -1.78
C ARG A 22 2.45 -10.43 -1.12
N ASP A 23 3.46 -10.74 -1.94
CA ASP A 23 4.75 -11.12 -1.38
C ASP A 23 5.49 -9.88 -0.89
N LEU A 24 5.57 -9.75 0.44
CA LEU A 24 6.26 -8.65 1.12
C LEU A 24 7.75 -8.55 0.71
N ALA A 25 8.30 -9.57 0.03
CA ALA A 25 9.70 -9.65 -0.38
C ALA A 25 9.97 -8.90 -1.69
N ASP A 26 8.93 -8.73 -2.51
CA ASP A 26 9.01 -7.99 -3.78
C ASP A 26 9.00 -6.48 -3.53
N TYR A 27 8.40 -6.03 -2.43
CA TYR A 27 8.24 -4.61 -2.10
C TYR A 27 9.20 -4.11 -1.01
N LEU A 28 9.58 -4.96 -0.05
CA LEU A 28 10.47 -4.58 1.05
C LEU A 28 11.75 -5.39 1.04
N THR A 29 12.88 -4.70 1.13
CA THR A 29 14.18 -5.32 1.36
C THR A 29 14.26 -5.92 2.78
N PRO A 30 15.21 -6.84 3.04
CA PRO A 30 15.40 -7.42 4.37
C PRO A 30 15.63 -6.39 5.48
N ALA A 31 16.24 -5.25 5.15
CA ALA A 31 16.49 -4.19 6.11
C ALA A 31 15.22 -3.40 6.46
N GLU A 32 14.35 -3.15 5.48
CA GLU A 32 13.07 -2.45 5.69
C GLU A 32 12.09 -3.32 6.47
N ARG A 33 12.10 -4.64 6.22
CA ARG A 33 11.32 -5.61 7.01
C ARG A 33 11.67 -5.59 8.49
N GLU A 34 12.95 -5.46 8.83
CA GLU A 34 13.39 -5.39 10.23
C GLU A 34 12.91 -4.08 10.90
N ARG A 35 12.82 -2.99 10.14
CA ARG A 35 12.24 -1.74 10.63
C ARG A 35 10.72 -1.82 10.77
N TYR A 36 10.05 -2.44 9.82
CA TYR A 36 8.62 -2.74 9.90
C TYR A 36 8.31 -3.58 11.16
N ASP A 37 9.10 -4.62 11.43
CA ASP A 37 8.97 -5.45 12.64
C ASP A 37 9.24 -4.65 13.94
N SER A 38 10.05 -3.58 13.86
CA SER A 38 10.25 -2.62 14.96
C SER A 38 9.09 -1.63 15.14
N GLY A 39 8.08 -1.65 14.26
CA GLY A 39 6.92 -0.75 14.28
C GLY A 39 7.10 0.52 13.44
N GLU A 40 8.00 0.52 12.45
CA GLU A 40 8.10 1.61 11.47
C GLU A 40 7.00 1.46 10.40
N SER A 41 6.34 2.56 10.07
CA SER A 41 5.22 2.56 9.13
C SER A 41 5.68 2.26 7.69
N LEU A 42 4.89 1.48 6.98
CA LEU A 42 5.10 1.11 5.59
C LEU A 42 5.14 2.34 4.67
N ILE A 43 4.43 3.41 5.02
CA ILE A 43 4.46 4.69 4.28
C ILE A 43 5.82 5.40 4.32
N ASP A 44 6.63 5.13 5.35
CA ASP A 44 7.98 5.69 5.52
C ASP A 44 9.05 4.73 4.97
N LEU A 45 8.74 3.44 4.90
CA LEU A 45 9.61 2.40 4.34
C LEU A 45 9.51 2.31 2.81
N LEU A 46 8.29 2.34 2.28
CA LEU A 46 8.03 2.20 0.85
C LEU A 46 8.22 3.51 0.11
N SER A 47 8.67 3.40 -1.14
CA SER A 47 8.73 4.58 -2.01
C SER A 47 7.32 4.99 -2.45
N PRO A 48 7.09 6.27 -2.75
CA PRO A 48 5.80 6.76 -3.24
C PRO A 48 5.30 6.05 -4.50
N ASP A 49 6.24 5.59 -5.34
CA ASP A 49 5.98 4.84 -6.55
C ASP A 49 5.50 3.41 -6.23
N ASP A 50 6.13 2.72 -5.27
CA ASP A 50 5.73 1.39 -4.82
C ASP A 50 4.36 1.43 -4.13
N ILE A 51 4.11 2.44 -3.30
CA ILE A 51 2.81 2.69 -2.66
C ILE A 51 1.72 2.83 -3.71
N ARG A 52 1.99 3.59 -4.79
CA ARG A 52 1.04 3.71 -5.90
C ARG A 52 0.81 2.38 -6.61
N ASP A 53 1.84 1.62 -6.91
CA ASP A 53 1.71 0.30 -7.54
C ASP A 53 0.92 -0.70 -6.67
N LEU A 54 1.13 -0.66 -5.36
CA LEU A 54 0.37 -1.43 -4.38
C LEU A 54 -1.12 -1.08 -4.43
N LEU A 55 -1.43 0.22 -4.35
CA LEU A 55 -2.80 0.74 -4.38
C LEU A 55 -3.50 0.58 -5.74
N ASP A 56 -2.77 0.66 -6.84
CA ASP A 56 -3.29 0.61 -8.22
C ASP A 56 -3.37 -0.83 -8.78
N GLY A 57 -3.04 -1.85 -7.97
CA GLY A 57 -3.00 -3.23 -8.43
C GLY A 57 -4.32 -3.76 -9.03
N PRO A 58 -4.28 -4.95 -9.66
CA PRO A 58 -5.14 -5.34 -10.78
C PRO A 58 -6.65 -5.53 -10.50
N GLU A 59 -7.18 -5.13 -9.35
CA GLU A 59 -8.58 -5.33 -8.97
C GLU A 59 -9.33 -4.06 -8.58
N THR A 60 -8.95 -2.90 -9.13
CA THR A 60 -9.83 -1.71 -9.14
C THR A 60 -10.48 -1.49 -10.52
N GLU A 61 -10.85 -2.57 -11.21
CA GLU A 61 -11.86 -2.58 -12.29
C GLU A 61 -13.11 -3.35 -11.82
N SER A 62 -13.70 -3.00 -10.67
CA SER A 62 -14.99 -3.57 -10.24
C SER A 62 -15.74 -2.69 -9.23
N ALA A 63 -15.83 -1.38 -9.44
CA ALA A 63 -16.79 -0.58 -8.67
C ALA A 63 -17.28 0.74 -9.30
N ASP A 64 -17.14 0.99 -10.61
CA ASP A 64 -17.83 2.14 -11.22
C ASP A 64 -18.05 1.93 -12.73
N ASP A 65 -19.14 1.25 -13.10
CA ASP A 65 -20.08 1.67 -14.18
C ASP A 65 -21.21 0.62 -14.38
N ALA A 66 -21.82 0.14 -13.29
CA ALA A 66 -23.11 -0.56 -13.36
C ALA A 66 -24.29 0.43 -13.21
N ARG A 67 -24.12 1.69 -13.64
CA ARG A 67 -25.15 2.73 -13.45
C ARG A 67 -25.20 3.75 -14.58
N ARG A 68 -25.60 3.30 -15.77
CA ARG A 68 -26.42 4.15 -16.63
C ARG A 68 -27.50 3.35 -17.38
N PRO A 69 -28.80 3.64 -17.13
CA PRO A 69 -29.91 3.03 -17.85
C PRO A 69 -30.05 3.57 -19.28
#